data_AF-A0A935TDW3-F1
#
_entry.id   AF-A0A935TDW3-F1
#
_cell.length_a   1.000
_cell.length_b   1.000
_cell.length_c   1.000
_cell.angle_alpha   90.00
_cell.angle_beta   90.00
_cell.angle_gamma   90.00
#
_symmetry.space_group_name_H-M   'P 1'
#
loop_
_entity.id
_entity.type
_entity.pdbx_description
1 polymer ?
#
loop_
_entity_poly.entity_id
_entity_poly.type
_entity_poly.pdbx_seq_one_letter_code
_entity_poly.pdbx_strand_id
1 'polypeptide(L)'
;MNCPNCHSEDVRRSRRSGPREGIALRLKHQAPYRCQHCATRFIAREDAATALQRQLSFADYLGLRGWSRRFFSDRVILGGLTSLLLLLVIGVFFSVAVGWINPFTLLARNV
;
A
#
# COMPACT_ATOMS: atom_id res chain seq x y z
N MET A 1 -27.04 4.28 4.23
CA MET A 1 -26.49 4.36 5.62
C MET A 1 -26.86 5.72 6.18
N ASN A 2 -27.33 5.79 7.43
CA ASN A 2 -27.92 7.02 7.97
C ASN A 2 -27.05 7.57 9.10
N CYS A 3 -27.13 8.88 9.33
CA CYS A 3 -26.42 9.51 10.44
C CYS A 3 -26.96 9.01 11.79
N PRO A 4 -26.12 8.57 12.75
CA PRO A 4 -26.58 8.12 14.06
C PRO A 4 -27.09 9.25 14.96
N ASN A 5 -26.81 10.52 14.62
CA ASN A 5 -27.18 11.67 15.43
C ASN A 5 -28.50 12.33 14.97
N CYS A 6 -28.64 12.57 13.66
CA CYS A 6 -29.80 13.26 13.10
C CYS A 6 -30.62 12.40 12.12
N HIS A 7 -30.28 11.11 11.97
CA HIS A 7 -30.93 10.15 11.07
C HIS A 7 -31.01 10.56 9.60
N SER A 8 -30.33 11.63 9.17
CA SER A 8 -30.31 12.05 7.77
C SER A 8 -29.62 11.01 6.88
N GLU A 9 -30.12 10.87 5.66
CA GLU A 9 -29.52 10.05 4.60
C GLU A 9 -28.36 10.78 3.88
N ASP A 10 -28.26 12.10 4.05
CA ASP A 10 -27.21 12.91 3.45
C ASP A 10 -25.88 12.75 4.22
N VAL A 11 -25.19 11.65 3.90
CA VAL A 11 -23.92 11.27 4.51
C VAL A 11 -22.83 11.15 3.45
N ARG A 12 -21.70 11.80 3.69
CA ARG A 12 -20.52 11.79 2.81
C ARG A 12 -19.35 11.07 3.49
N ARG A 13 -18.49 10.40 2.72
CA ARG A 13 -17.25 9.83 3.26
C ARG A 13 -16.29 10.94 3.74
N SER A 14 -15.76 10.81 4.95
CA SER A 14 -14.74 11.70 5.51
C SER A 14 -13.32 11.21 5.20
N ARG A 15 -12.33 12.09 5.29
CA ARG A 15 -10.92 11.71 5.16
C ARG A 15 -10.41 11.12 6.48
N ARG A 16 -9.56 10.11 6.42
CA ARG A 16 -8.89 9.50 7.58
C ARG A 16 -7.90 10.49 8.20
N SER A 17 -7.91 10.65 9.52
CA SER A 17 -7.05 11.64 10.22
C SER A 17 -5.61 11.16 10.42
N GLY A 18 -5.33 9.85 10.34
CA GLY A 18 -3.97 9.33 10.57
C GLY A 18 -3.71 7.92 10.02
N PRO A 19 -2.44 7.48 10.02
CA PRO A 19 -2.06 6.14 9.57
C PRO A 19 -2.62 5.03 10.49
N ARG A 20 -2.55 5.22 11.82
CA ARG A 20 -3.15 4.29 12.80
C ARG A 20 -4.64 4.10 12.56
N GLU A 21 -5.37 5.19 12.35
CA GLU A 21 -6.80 5.14 12.03
C GLU A 21 -7.04 4.45 10.68
N GLY A 22 -6.23 4.75 9.67
CA GLY A 22 -6.39 4.14 8.34
C GLY A 22 -6.16 2.63 8.32
N ILE A 23 -5.19 2.14 9.10
CA ILE A 23 -4.90 0.69 9.23
C ILE A 23 -6.02 0.01 10.02
N ALA A 24 -6.37 0.55 11.20
CA ALA A 24 -7.41 -0.03 12.04
C ALA A 24 -8.77 -0.12 11.33
N LEU A 25 -9.14 0.93 10.59
CA LEU A 25 -10.39 0.96 9.83
C LEU A 25 -10.38 -0.01 8.65
N ARG A 26 -9.25 -0.20 7.96
CA ARG A 26 -9.14 -1.19 6.88
C ARG A 26 -9.27 -2.62 7.38
N LEU A 27 -8.59 -2.97 8.48
CA LEU A 27 -8.69 -4.29 9.12
C LEU A 27 -10.13 -4.64 9.49
N LYS A 28 -10.93 -3.64 9.85
CA LYS A 28 -12.34 -3.82 10.25
C LYS A 28 -13.34 -3.62 9.11
N HIS A 29 -12.88 -3.40 7.87
CA HIS A 29 -13.72 -3.03 6.72
C HIS A 29 -14.67 -1.85 7.00
N GLN A 30 -14.15 -0.85 7.70
CA GLN A 30 -14.86 0.35 8.11
C GLN A 30 -14.25 1.61 7.46
N ALA A 31 -15.07 2.65 7.36
CA ALA A 31 -14.68 3.94 6.84
C ALA A 31 -15.29 5.07 7.69
N PRO A 32 -14.60 6.22 7.79
CA PRO A 32 -15.17 7.38 8.46
C PRO A 32 -16.13 8.09 7.49
N TYR A 33 -17.31 8.43 7.99
CA TYR A 33 -18.33 9.21 7.31
C TYR A 33 -18.59 10.51 8.09
N ARG A 34 -19.12 11.51 7.38
CA ARG A 34 -19.54 12.79 7.92
C ARG A 34 -20.93 13.11 7.38
N CYS A 35 -21.86 13.35 8.29
CA CYS A 35 -23.18 13.84 7.93
C CYS A 35 -23.08 15.28 7.39
N GLN A 36 -23.78 15.60 6.31
CA GLN A 36 -23.83 16.98 5.80
C GLN A 36 -24.78 17.87 6.61
N HIS A 37 -25.79 17.28 7.24
CA HIS A 37 -26.80 18.01 8.00
C HIS A 37 -26.32 18.45 9.39
N CYS A 38 -25.79 17.51 10.20
CA CYS A 38 -25.33 17.81 11.57
C CYS A 38 -23.80 17.85 11.71
N ALA A 39 -23.05 17.72 10.60
CA ALA A 39 -21.58 17.73 10.54
C ALA A 39 -20.86 16.65 11.40
N THR A 40 -21.60 15.76 12.06
CA THR A 40 -21.05 14.72 12.93
C THR A 40 -20.27 13.69 12.12
N ARG A 41 -19.13 13.29 12.68
CA ARG A 41 -18.27 12.24 12.14
C ARG A 41 -18.58 10.94 12.85
N PHE A 42 -18.77 9.86 12.08
CA PHE A 42 -18.98 8.53 12.61
C PHE A 42 -18.28 7.48 11.73
N ILE A 43 -18.19 6.24 12.22
CA ILE A 43 -17.54 5.14 11.53
C ILE A 43 -18.62 4.13 11.14
N ALA A 44 -18.68 3.76 9.87
CA ALA A 44 -19.60 2.75 9.37
C ALA A 44 -18.86 1.75 8.47
N ARG A 45 -19.46 0.58 8.23
CA ARG A 45 -18.92 -0.41 7.29
C ARG A 45 -18.91 0.17 5.87
N GLU A 46 -17.86 -0.15 5.13
CA GLU A 46 -17.73 0.23 3.73
C GLU A 46 -18.49 -0.78 2.86
N ASP A 47 -19.48 -0.32 2.09
CA ASP A 47 -20.22 -1.18 1.17
C ASP A 47 -19.30 -1.69 0.06
N ALA A 48 -19.35 -3.00 -0.21
CA ALA A 48 -18.43 -3.69 -1.13
C ALA A 48 -18.41 -3.10 -2.55
N ALA A 49 -19.54 -2.57 -3.02
CA ALA A 49 -19.63 -1.88 -4.32
C ALA A 49 -18.71 -0.65 -4.40
N THR A 50 -18.59 0.10 -3.29
CA THR A 50 -17.72 1.29 -3.20
C THR A 50 -16.24 0.96 -3.05
N ALA A 51 -15.94 -0.26 -2.56
CA ALA A 51 -14.57 -0.74 -2.41
C ALA A 51 -13.97 -1.19 -3.76
N LEU A 52 -14.79 -1.84 -4.61
CA LEU A 52 -14.35 -2.43 -5.88
C LEU A 52 -14.01 -1.38 -6.95
N GLN A 53 -14.68 -0.22 -6.91
CA GLN A 53 -14.45 0.89 -7.84
C GLN A 53 -13.17 1.69 -7.54
N ARG A 54 -12.43 1.33 -6.48
CA ARG A 54 -11.27 2.07 -6.01
C ARG A 54 -9.98 1.36 -6.43
N GLN A 55 -9.36 1.80 -7.53
CA GLN A 55 -7.97 1.50 -7.84
C GLN A 55 -7.08 2.08 -6.72
N LEU A 56 -6.72 1.25 -5.75
CA LEU A 56 -5.78 1.60 -4.70
C LEU A 56 -4.36 1.47 -5.27
N SER A 57 -3.60 2.57 -5.31
CA SER A 57 -2.15 2.51 -5.56
C SER A 57 -1.46 1.81 -4.38
N PHE A 58 -0.37 1.09 -4.64
CA PHE A 58 0.43 0.41 -3.62
C PHE A 58 0.88 1.35 -2.49
N ALA A 59 1.12 2.63 -2.81
CA ALA A 59 1.42 3.66 -1.82
C ALA A 59 0.32 3.82 -0.76
N ASP A 60 -0.95 3.67 -1.16
CA ASP A 60 -2.07 3.68 -0.22
C ASP A 60 -2.09 2.41 0.61
N TYR A 61 -1.67 1.26 0.08
CA TYR A 61 -1.62 -0.01 0.82
C TYR A 61 -0.61 0.05 1.98
N LEU A 62 0.57 0.59 1.71
CA LEU A 62 1.67 0.71 2.68
C LEU A 62 1.48 1.84 3.71
N GLY A 63 0.42 2.64 3.59
CA GLY A 63 0.13 3.73 4.54
C GLY A 63 1.14 4.88 4.50
N LEU A 64 1.91 5.00 3.40
CA LEU A 64 2.88 6.06 3.20
C LEU A 64 2.16 7.40 3.03
N ARG A 65 2.24 8.27 4.04
CA ARG A 65 1.60 9.59 4.08
C ARG A 65 2.66 10.70 4.22
N GLY A 66 2.60 11.72 3.36
CA GLY A 66 3.48 12.90 3.43
C GLY A 66 4.61 12.91 2.40
N TRP A 67 5.76 13.49 2.75
CA TRP A 67 6.95 13.71 1.90
C TRP A 67 7.44 12.44 1.17
N SER A 68 7.21 11.27 1.77
CA SER A 68 7.49 9.95 1.19
C SER A 68 6.70 9.65 -0.09
N ARG A 69 5.47 10.16 -0.25
CA ARG A 69 4.67 9.99 -1.49
C ARG A 69 5.29 10.68 -2.71
N ARG A 70 6.19 11.65 -2.50
CA ARG A 70 6.85 12.42 -3.57
C ARG A 70 8.14 11.76 -4.07
N PHE A 71 8.83 11.02 -3.19
CA PHE A 71 10.02 10.24 -3.52
C PHE A 71 9.72 8.78 -3.86
N PHE A 72 8.76 8.15 -3.18
CA PHE A 72 8.28 6.78 -3.43
C PHE A 72 7.01 6.80 -4.29
N SER A 73 7.11 7.36 -5.50
CA SER A 73 6.10 7.10 -6.53
C SER A 73 6.31 5.68 -7.07
N ASP A 74 5.26 5.00 -7.54
CA ASP A 74 5.34 3.60 -8.01
C ASP A 74 6.48 3.38 -9.02
N ARG A 75 6.80 4.41 -9.83
CA ARG A 75 7.92 4.39 -10.78
C ARG A 75 9.29 4.33 -10.12
N VAL A 76 9.47 4.96 -8.96
CA VAL A 76 10.74 4.97 -8.22
C VAL A 76 10.94 3.65 -7.49
N ILE A 77 9.87 3.05 -6.98
CA ILE A 77 9.92 1.71 -6.38
C ILE A 77 10.31 0.68 -7.44
N LEU A 78 9.60 0.67 -8.58
CA LEU A 78 9.94 -0.21 -9.71
C LEU A 78 11.37 0.03 -10.19
N GLY A 79 11.76 1.30 -10.39
CA GLY A 79 13.11 1.67 -10.81
C GLY A 79 14.19 1.21 -9.82
N GLY A 80 13.95 1.39 -8.52
CA GLY A 80 14.85 0.93 -7.46
C GLY A 80 14.97 -0.59 -7.42
N LEU A 81 13.86 -1.31 -7.54
CA LEU A 81 13.86 -2.78 -7.59
C LEU A 81 14.61 -3.31 -8.81
N THR A 82 14.39 -2.71 -9.99
CA THR A 82 15.13 -3.08 -11.20
C THR A 82 16.61 -2.75 -11.11
N SER A 83 16.98 -1.61 -10.53
CA SER A 83 18.38 -1.21 -10.35
C SER A 83 19.10 -2.13 -9.37
N LEU A 84 18.46 -2.47 -8.24
CA LEU A 84 18.98 -3.42 -7.27
C LEU A 84 19.19 -4.81 -7.89
N LEU A 85 18.19 -5.30 -8.64
CA LEU A 85 18.29 -6.58 -9.34
C LEU A 85 19.46 -6.58 -10.33
N LEU A 86 19.61 -5.50 -11.11
CA LEU A 86 20.69 -5.36 -12.07
C LEU A 86 22.07 -5.35 -11.39
N LEU A 87 22.21 -4.64 -10.27
CA LEU A 87 23.44 -4.64 -9.48
C LEU A 87 23.77 -6.03 -8.91
N LEU A 88 22.77 -6.78 -8.45
CA LEU A 88 22.96 -8.15 -7.99
C LEU A 88 23.43 -9.06 -9.13
N VAL A 89 22.83 -8.95 -10.31
CA VAL A 89 23.24 -9.73 -11.49
C VAL A 89 24.67 -9.42 -11.88
N ILE A 90 25.04 -8.13 -11.91
CA ILE A 90 26.41 -7.70 -12.19
C ILE A 90 27.38 -8.26 -11.14
N GLY A 91 27.03 -8.15 -9.85
CA GLY A 91 27.84 -8.69 -8.76
C GLY A 91 28.10 -10.19 -8.90
N VAL A 92 27.05 -10.98 -9.18
CA VAL A 92 27.16 -12.42 -9.42
C VAL A 92 28.07 -12.71 -10.62
N PHE A 93 27.91 -11.97 -11.72
CA PHE A 93 28.77 -12.13 -12.90
C PHE A 93 30.25 -11.90 -12.56
N PHE A 94 30.57 -10.84 -11.83
CA PHE A 94 31.94 -10.58 -11.37
C PHE A 94 32.45 -11.64 -10.40
N SER A 95 31.61 -12.12 -9.47
CA SER A 95 32.00 -13.19 -8.55
C SER A 95 32.32 -14.50 -9.28
N VAL A 96 31.62 -14.80 -10.38
CA VAL A 96 31.95 -15.94 -11.25
C VAL A 96 33.21 -15.67 -12.08
N ALA A 97 33.34 -14.48 -12.66
CA ALA A 97 34.48 -14.12 -13.51
C ALA A 97 35.82 -14.07 -12.76
N VAL A 98 35.81 -13.60 -11.50
CA VAL A 98 36.97 -13.61 -10.61
C VAL A 98 37.27 -15.03 -10.08
N GLY A 99 36.39 -16.00 -10.33
CA GLY A 99 36.55 -17.38 -9.88
C GLY A 99 36.25 -17.60 -8.40
N TRP A 100 35.59 -16.62 -7.75
CA TRP A 100 35.18 -16.72 -6.36
C TRP A 100 34.03 -17.73 -6.18
N ILE A 101 33.14 -17.82 -7.19
CA ILE A 101 32.05 -18.78 -7.25
C ILE A 101 32.32 -19.75 -8.38
N ASN A 102 32.46 -21.04 -8.06
CA ASN A 102 32.49 -22.11 -9.06
C ASN A 102 31.04 -22.56 -9.36
N PRO A 103 30.46 -22.25 -10.53
CA PRO A 103 29.09 -22.64 -10.83
C PRO A 103 28.89 -24.17 -10.85
N PHE A 104 29.95 -24.92 -11.17
CA PHE A 104 29.93 -26.38 -11.22
C PHE A 104 29.82 -27.05 -9.84
N THR A 105 30.35 -26.45 -8.77
CA THR A 105 30.25 -27.05 -7.41
C THR A 105 28.86 -26.85 -6.80
N LEU A 106 28.14 -25.80 -7.20
CA LEU A 106 26.74 -25.57 -6.80
C LEU A 106 25.76 -26.49 -7.52
N LEU A 107 26.04 -26.85 -8.77
CA LEU A 107 25.25 -27.79 -9.56
C LEU A 107 25.44 -29.25 -9.11
N ALA A 108 26.67 -29.63 -8.74
CA ALA A 108 27.00 -30.97 -8.26
C ALA A 108 26.47 -31.29 -6.85
N ARG A 109 26.02 -30.29 -6.08
CA ARG A 109 25.47 -30.49 -4.73
C ARG A 109 23.96 -30.77 -4.72
N ASN A 110 23.27 -30.58 -5.85
CA ASN A 110 21.82 -30.73 -6.00
C ASN A 110 21.42 -31.90 -6.93
N VAL A 111 22.36 -32.80 -7.25
CA VAL A 111 22.13 -34.13 -7.84
C VAL A 111 22.61 -35.16 -6.83
#